data_AF-A0A534LL13-F1
#
_entry.id   AF-A0A534LL13-F1
#
_cell.length_a   1.000
_cell.length_b   1.000
_cell.length_c   1.000
_cell.angle_alpha   90.00
_cell.angle_beta   90.00
_cell.angle_gamma   90.00
#
_symmetry.space_group_name_H-M   'P 1'
#
loop_
_entity.id
_entity.type
_entity.pdbx_description
1 polymer ?
#
loop_
_entity_poly.entity_id
_entity_poly.type
_entity_poly.pdbx_seq_one_letter_code
_entity_poly.pdbx_strand_id
1 'polypeptide(L)'
;MARPIVRDEEGLSTLWSFVGVLVLVIAILAVYFVYVIPKFGHPPLRAQGGDQVKVDYVGRFEDGFVFDTSLASVAEDNASYTKALSFGWRNSWQPLSFAIGAVPLAVIQGFDVGVQGLAVGDAKTIVVPPNLGYGLSDPAKILVKPLLEPVPVRVTMNESAFTNAYKTQPVSGANVTDPFWGWSAYVSVSGSVVTVTNSPVPGQMVHPYGGWAARVDSVDDGADNGTGRIVVHHLLDTTAVDRVGQKTASGTVVFVVTAVDLAAGTYTVNYNNPVKGRNLVFEVTMVAITRVG
;
A
#
# COMPACT_ATOMS: atom_id res chain seq x y z
N MET A 1 40.51 -84.82 63.00
CA MET A 1 39.67 -84.28 61.92
C MET A 1 40.06 -82.82 61.70
N ALA A 2 40.71 -82.50 60.60
CA ALA A 2 40.96 -81.12 60.18
C ALA A 2 40.76 -81.06 58.66
N ARG A 3 39.72 -80.34 58.22
CA ARG A 3 39.45 -80.11 56.79
C ARG A 3 40.44 -79.05 56.28
N PRO A 4 41.12 -79.26 55.14
CA PRO A 4 41.90 -78.19 54.53
C PRO A 4 40.97 -77.17 53.90
N ILE A 5 41.25 -75.90 54.15
CA ILE A 5 40.56 -74.75 53.60
C ILE A 5 40.95 -74.63 52.12
N VAL A 6 39.97 -74.77 51.24
CA VAL A 6 40.11 -74.50 49.80
C VAL A 6 40.16 -72.98 49.63
N ARG A 7 41.23 -72.46 49.02
CA ARG A 7 41.28 -71.07 48.55
C ARG A 7 40.48 -70.99 47.26
N ASP A 8 39.43 -70.16 47.27
CA ASP A 8 38.75 -69.70 46.06
C ASP A 8 39.73 -68.83 45.25
N GLU A 9 40.15 -69.31 44.07
CA GLU A 9 40.90 -68.53 43.08
C GLU A 9 40.01 -67.96 41.96
N GLU A 10 38.68 -67.95 42.13
CA GLU A 10 37.74 -67.41 41.13
C GLU A 10 37.35 -65.94 41.38
N GLY A 11 38.19 -65.17 42.07
CA GLY A 11 38.02 -63.72 42.20
C GLY A 11 38.72 -62.98 41.06
N LEU A 12 37.96 -62.48 40.08
CA LEU A 12 38.46 -61.46 39.13
C LEU A 12 39.19 -60.36 39.90
N SER A 13 40.47 -60.11 39.57
CA SER A 13 41.28 -59.13 40.31
C SER A 13 40.56 -57.77 40.35
N THR A 14 40.67 -57.06 41.48
CA THR A 14 40.07 -55.73 41.69
C THR A 14 40.37 -54.72 40.56
N LEU A 15 41.51 -54.86 39.88
CA LEU A 15 41.87 -54.09 38.69
C LEU A 15 40.95 -54.37 37.50
N TRP A 16 40.63 -55.64 37.24
CA TRP A 16 39.78 -56.05 36.12
C TRP A 16 38.32 -55.64 36.33
N SER A 17 37.83 -55.69 37.57
CA SER A 17 36.51 -55.14 37.92
C SER A 17 36.45 -53.63 37.71
N PHE A 18 37.51 -52.88 38.07
CA PHE A 18 37.57 -51.44 37.82
C PHE A 18 37.58 -51.10 36.34
N VAL A 19 38.36 -51.85 35.54
CA VAL A 19 38.38 -51.69 34.07
C VAL A 19 37.01 -52.00 33.47
N GLY A 20 36.34 -53.06 33.92
CA GLY A 20 34.98 -53.42 33.47
C GLY A 20 33.96 -52.32 33.75
N VAL A 21 33.98 -51.73 34.95
CA VAL A 21 33.11 -50.59 35.31
C VAL A 21 33.44 -49.36 34.48
N LEU A 22 34.72 -49.06 34.25
CA LEU A 22 35.13 -47.91 33.42
C LEU A 22 34.63 -48.05 31.97
N VAL A 23 34.77 -49.24 31.38
CA VAL A 23 34.26 -49.53 30.04
C VAL A 23 32.74 -49.40 29.99
N LEU A 24 32.03 -49.89 31.02
CA LEU A 24 30.58 -49.74 31.13
C LEU A 24 30.16 -48.28 31.21
N VAL A 25 30.85 -47.46 32.02
CA VAL A 25 30.59 -46.02 32.14
C VAL A 25 30.83 -45.31 30.81
N ILE A 26 31.93 -45.62 30.11
CA ILE A 26 32.21 -45.06 28.79
C ILE A 26 31.14 -45.47 27.77
N ALA A 27 30.68 -46.72 27.78
CA ALA A 27 29.62 -47.20 26.90
C ALA A 27 28.28 -46.49 27.18
N ILE A 28 27.93 -46.29 28.46
CA ILE A 28 26.73 -45.54 28.86
C ILE A 28 26.84 -44.08 28.42
N LEU A 29 27.99 -43.44 28.61
CA LEU A 29 28.23 -42.07 28.15
C LEU A 29 28.15 -41.97 26.62
N ALA A 30 28.69 -42.94 25.87
CA ALA A 30 28.59 -42.96 24.41
C ALA A 30 27.12 -43.08 23.96
N VAL A 31 26.33 -43.97 24.57
CA VAL A 31 24.89 -44.08 24.30
C VAL A 31 24.17 -42.78 24.66
N TYR A 32 24.49 -42.17 25.79
CA TYR A 32 23.93 -40.88 26.20
C TYR A 32 24.24 -39.76 25.19
N PHE A 33 25.49 -39.63 24.75
CA PHE A 33 25.89 -38.63 23.76
C PHE A 33 25.27 -38.87 22.37
N VAL A 34 25.03 -40.12 21.98
CA VAL A 34 24.44 -40.46 20.67
C VAL A 34 22.92 -40.30 20.64
N TYR A 35 22.24 -40.65 21.73
CA TYR A 35 20.77 -40.73 21.75
C TYR A 35 20.08 -39.61 22.55
N VAL A 36 20.78 -38.98 23.51
CA VAL A 36 20.16 -38.00 24.42
C VAL A 36 20.55 -36.57 24.08
N ILE A 37 21.73 -36.33 23.50
CA ILE A 37 22.09 -34.98 23.04
C ILE A 37 21.34 -34.68 21.75
N PRO A 38 20.44 -33.68 21.74
CA PRO A 38 19.81 -33.24 20.50
C PRO A 38 20.90 -32.74 19.57
N LYS A 39 21.00 -33.37 18.38
CA LYS A 39 21.82 -32.84 17.31
C LYS A 39 21.25 -31.47 16.94
N PHE A 40 21.92 -30.39 17.34
CA PHE A 40 21.56 -29.05 16.88
C PHE A 40 21.63 -29.08 15.35
N GLY A 41 20.48 -28.86 14.70
CA GLY A 41 20.42 -28.74 13.25
C GLY A 41 21.37 -27.63 12.79
N HIS A 42 21.81 -27.71 11.53
CA HIS A 42 22.56 -26.61 10.94
C HIS A 42 21.76 -25.30 11.08
N PRO A 43 22.44 -24.16 11.32
CA PRO A 43 21.77 -22.86 11.34
C PRO A 43 20.93 -22.70 10.08
N PRO A 44 19.69 -22.16 10.19
CA PRO A 44 18.84 -22.02 9.03
C PRO A 44 19.53 -21.12 7.99
N LEU A 45 19.32 -21.44 6.72
CA LEU A 45 19.81 -20.63 5.61
C LEU A 45 19.25 -19.21 5.75
N ARG A 46 20.14 -18.22 5.80
CA ARG A 46 19.78 -16.79 5.85
C ARG A 46 20.03 -16.13 4.50
N ALA A 47 19.10 -15.27 4.12
CA ALA A 47 19.11 -14.57 2.85
C ALA A 47 20.28 -13.58 2.78
N GLN A 48 20.99 -13.59 1.66
CA GLN A 48 22.11 -12.69 1.39
C GLN A 48 22.10 -12.23 -0.08
N GLY A 49 22.97 -11.28 -0.43
CA GLY A 49 23.14 -10.83 -1.81
C GLY A 49 23.40 -11.99 -2.78
N GLY A 50 22.70 -11.99 -3.90
CA GLY A 50 22.75 -13.03 -4.93
C GLY A 50 21.73 -14.16 -4.77
N ASP A 51 21.12 -14.34 -3.59
CA ASP A 51 20.08 -15.36 -3.41
C ASP A 51 18.81 -14.99 -4.18
N GLN A 52 18.15 -16.01 -4.74
CA GLN A 52 16.77 -15.90 -5.19
C GLN A 52 15.85 -16.12 -3.99
N VAL A 53 14.97 -15.16 -3.70
CA VAL A 53 14.04 -15.26 -2.57
C VAL A 53 12.60 -15.18 -3.03
N LYS A 54 11.71 -15.77 -2.22
CA LYS A 54 10.28 -15.56 -2.29
C LYS A 54 9.81 -15.00 -0.95
N VAL A 55 9.04 -13.93 -0.97
CA VAL A 55 8.53 -13.29 0.24
C VAL A 55 7.04 -13.00 0.12
N ASP A 56 6.33 -13.21 1.22
CA ASP A 56 5.01 -12.64 1.39
C ASP A 56 5.12 -11.26 2.05
N TYR A 57 4.26 -10.32 1.65
CA TYR A 57 4.31 -8.98 2.18
C TYR A 57 2.96 -8.29 2.26
N VAL A 58 2.87 -7.34 3.19
CA VAL A 58 1.82 -6.32 3.26
C VAL A 58 2.49 -4.95 3.28
N GLY A 59 2.24 -4.13 2.25
CA GLY A 59 2.72 -2.76 2.14
C GLY A 59 1.65 -1.77 2.58
N ARG A 60 1.98 -0.94 3.57
CA ARG A 60 1.07 0.06 4.16
C ARG A 60 1.73 1.44 4.25
N PHE A 61 0.90 2.46 4.23
CA PHE A 61 1.30 3.80 4.66
C PHE A 61 1.34 3.90 6.19
N GLU A 62 1.91 4.98 6.72
CA GLU A 62 2.01 5.22 8.18
C GLU A 62 0.65 5.37 8.87
N ASP A 63 -0.38 5.76 8.12
CA ASP A 63 -1.78 5.79 8.58
C ASP A 63 -2.44 4.40 8.65
N GLY A 64 -1.74 3.35 8.21
CA GLY A 64 -2.18 1.96 8.25
C GLY A 64 -2.91 1.49 6.99
N PHE A 65 -3.23 2.36 6.03
CA PHE A 65 -3.89 1.95 4.80
C PHE A 65 -2.98 1.07 3.94
N VAL A 66 -3.50 -0.07 3.51
CA VAL A 66 -2.77 -1.01 2.64
C VAL A 66 -2.81 -0.51 1.21
N PHE A 67 -1.64 -0.32 0.60
CA PHE A 67 -1.51 0.05 -0.81
C PHE A 67 -1.10 -1.13 -1.69
N ASP A 68 -0.50 -2.18 -1.13
CA ASP A 68 -0.13 -3.39 -1.89
C ASP A 68 0.06 -4.62 -0.99
N THR A 69 -0.11 -5.82 -1.53
CA THR A 69 0.15 -7.08 -0.81
C THR A 69 0.32 -8.27 -1.77
N SER A 70 1.04 -9.30 -1.33
CA SER A 70 1.06 -10.62 -1.97
C SER A 70 -0.03 -11.58 -1.47
N LEU A 71 -0.73 -11.23 -0.39
CA LEU A 71 -1.61 -12.13 0.34
C LEU A 71 -3.08 -11.90 -0.02
N ALA A 72 -3.75 -12.94 -0.52
CA ALA A 72 -5.19 -12.89 -0.85
C ALA A 72 -6.04 -12.56 0.38
N SER A 73 -5.74 -13.18 1.53
CA SER A 73 -6.45 -12.96 2.80
C SER A 73 -6.40 -11.49 3.23
N VAL A 74 -5.27 -10.82 3.02
CA VAL A 74 -5.12 -9.40 3.32
C VAL A 74 -5.82 -8.54 2.27
N ALA A 75 -5.72 -8.90 0.98
CA ALA A 75 -6.37 -8.17 -0.10
C ALA A 75 -7.91 -8.14 0.07
N GLU A 76 -8.51 -9.28 0.39
CA GLU A 76 -9.96 -9.46 0.49
C GLU A 76 -10.54 -8.95 1.82
N ASP A 77 -9.75 -8.93 2.90
CA ASP A 77 -10.17 -8.36 4.18
C ASP A 77 -9.99 -6.84 4.21
N ASN A 78 -11.06 -6.10 3.92
CA ASN A 78 -11.06 -4.64 4.05
C ASN A 78 -11.44 -4.14 5.46
N ALA A 79 -11.87 -5.04 6.35
CA ALA A 79 -12.26 -4.69 7.72
C ALA A 79 -11.03 -4.54 8.62
N SER A 80 -10.12 -5.51 8.59
CA SER A 80 -8.87 -5.46 9.37
C SER A 80 -7.75 -4.75 8.61
N TYR A 81 -7.77 -4.79 7.28
CA TYR A 81 -6.76 -4.21 6.41
C TYR A 81 -7.40 -3.23 5.44
N THR A 82 -7.77 -2.05 5.93
CA THR A 82 -8.42 -1.05 5.07
C THR A 82 -7.51 -0.65 3.91
N LYS A 83 -8.05 -0.68 2.69
CA LYS A 83 -7.30 -0.37 1.48
C LYS A 83 -7.25 1.13 1.23
N ALA A 84 -6.06 1.60 0.85
CA ALA A 84 -5.90 2.92 0.26
C ALA A 84 -6.59 2.96 -1.11
N LEU A 85 -6.93 4.16 -1.59
CA LEU A 85 -7.37 4.37 -2.97
C LEU A 85 -6.34 3.81 -3.96
N SER A 86 -5.05 3.91 -3.65
CA SER A 86 -3.97 3.40 -4.49
C SER A 86 -3.84 1.88 -4.54
N PHE A 87 -4.64 1.14 -3.76
CA PHE A 87 -4.59 -0.32 -3.78
C PHE A 87 -4.94 -0.87 -5.17
N GLY A 88 -4.03 -1.69 -5.69
CA GLY A 88 -4.15 -2.36 -6.98
C GLY A 88 -4.66 -3.79 -6.82
N TRP A 89 -5.83 -4.08 -7.38
CA TRP A 89 -6.36 -5.44 -7.42
C TRP A 89 -5.63 -6.28 -8.48
N ARG A 90 -5.33 -7.53 -8.13
CA ARG A 90 -4.59 -8.47 -8.99
C ARG A 90 -5.46 -9.70 -9.27
N ASN A 91 -5.22 -10.35 -10.40
CA ASN A 91 -5.90 -11.61 -10.76
C ASN A 91 -5.38 -12.81 -9.96
N SER A 92 -4.16 -12.72 -9.41
CA SER A 92 -3.54 -13.76 -8.59
C SER A 92 -2.66 -13.15 -7.50
N TRP A 93 -2.62 -13.86 -6.38
CA TRP A 93 -1.86 -13.50 -5.18
C TRP A 93 -0.81 -14.58 -4.96
N GLN A 94 0.46 -14.21 -5.12
CA GLN A 94 1.61 -15.11 -5.01
C GLN A 94 2.76 -14.39 -4.31
N PRO A 95 3.63 -15.10 -3.58
CA PRO A 95 4.84 -14.53 -3.00
C PRO A 95 5.67 -13.80 -4.06
N LEU A 96 6.20 -12.64 -3.69
CA LEU A 96 7.08 -11.85 -4.54
C LEU A 96 8.43 -12.56 -4.67
N SER A 97 8.83 -12.87 -5.90
CA SER A 97 10.10 -13.53 -6.19
C SER A 97 11.10 -12.53 -6.78
N PHE A 98 12.30 -12.45 -6.21
CA PHE A 98 13.38 -11.60 -6.74
C PHE A 98 14.76 -12.07 -6.28
N ALA A 99 15.81 -11.60 -6.97
CA ALA A 99 17.19 -11.80 -6.54
C ALA A 99 17.65 -10.62 -5.67
N ILE A 100 18.18 -10.90 -4.49
CA ILE A 100 18.69 -9.86 -3.59
C ILE A 100 19.94 -9.22 -4.20
N GLY A 101 19.97 -7.89 -4.24
CA GLY A 101 21.09 -7.13 -4.79
C GLY A 101 21.24 -7.23 -6.31
N ALA A 102 20.17 -7.59 -7.02
CA ALA A 102 20.16 -7.56 -8.49
C ALA A 102 20.48 -6.15 -9.03
N VAL A 103 21.11 -6.09 -10.21
CA VAL A 103 21.38 -4.84 -10.92
C VAL A 103 20.84 -4.93 -12.35
N PRO A 104 19.82 -4.14 -12.74
CA PRO A 104 19.08 -3.20 -11.89
C PRO A 104 18.26 -3.91 -10.79
N LEU A 105 17.93 -3.18 -9.72
CA LEU A 105 17.14 -3.71 -8.61
C LEU A 105 15.74 -4.11 -9.08
N ALA A 106 15.26 -5.27 -8.63
CA ALA A 106 13.91 -5.76 -8.92
C ALA A 106 12.83 -5.15 -8.01
N VAL A 107 13.23 -4.65 -6.84
CA VAL A 107 12.37 -4.01 -5.84
C VAL A 107 13.01 -2.70 -5.36
N ILE A 108 12.27 -1.88 -4.62
CA ILE A 108 12.85 -0.66 -4.03
C ILE A 108 14.01 -1.00 -3.08
N GLN A 109 15.02 -0.14 -3.05
CA GLN A 109 16.28 -0.39 -2.33
C GLN A 109 16.08 -0.73 -0.86
N GLY A 110 15.19 -0.02 -0.15
CA GLY A 110 14.93 -0.28 1.26
C GLY A 110 14.30 -1.65 1.51
N PHE A 111 13.50 -2.16 0.56
CA PHE A 111 12.92 -3.50 0.65
C PHE A 111 14.00 -4.57 0.42
N ASP A 112 14.84 -4.41 -0.63
CA ASP A 112 15.95 -5.32 -0.94
C ASP A 112 16.91 -5.47 0.25
N VAL A 113 17.33 -4.35 0.85
CA VAL A 113 18.19 -4.35 2.04
C VAL A 113 17.45 -4.91 3.25
N GLY A 114 16.17 -4.60 3.41
CA GLY A 114 15.38 -4.95 4.58
C GLY A 114 15.18 -6.46 4.77
N VAL A 115 15.12 -7.23 3.68
CA VAL A 115 14.95 -8.70 3.70
C VAL A 115 16.23 -9.49 3.95
N GLN A 116 17.40 -8.84 3.84
CA GLN A 116 18.67 -9.52 4.07
C GLN A 116 18.79 -10.00 5.52
N GLY A 117 19.38 -11.18 5.69
CA GLY A 117 19.55 -11.83 6.99
C GLY A 117 18.33 -12.61 7.48
N LEU A 118 17.17 -12.52 6.83
CA LEU A 118 16.00 -13.32 7.17
C LEU A 118 16.22 -14.80 6.80
N ALA A 119 15.81 -15.71 7.69
CA ALA A 119 15.66 -17.12 7.39
C ALA A 119 14.23 -17.42 6.90
N VAL A 120 14.02 -18.55 6.24
CA VAL A 120 12.67 -19.01 5.89
C VAL A 120 11.79 -19.11 7.14
N GLY A 121 10.60 -18.51 7.08
CA GLY A 121 9.68 -18.39 8.21
C GLY A 121 9.88 -17.15 9.07
N ASP A 122 11.01 -16.44 8.96
CA ASP A 122 11.21 -15.18 9.68
C ASP A 122 10.24 -14.12 9.14
N ALA A 123 9.60 -13.39 10.06
CA ALA A 123 8.80 -12.22 9.76
C ALA A 123 9.46 -10.95 10.30
N LYS A 124 9.37 -9.84 9.56
CA LYS A 124 9.98 -8.57 9.93
C LYS A 124 9.20 -7.39 9.36
N THR A 125 9.06 -6.34 10.17
CA THR A 125 8.58 -5.03 9.71
C THR A 125 9.76 -4.19 9.22
N ILE A 126 9.66 -3.70 8.00
CA ILE A 126 10.68 -2.87 7.34
C ILE A 126 10.05 -1.51 7.07
N VAL A 127 10.67 -0.44 7.57
CA VAL A 127 10.28 0.94 7.26
C VAL A 127 11.22 1.46 6.19
N VAL A 128 10.66 1.84 5.04
CA VAL A 128 11.39 2.32 3.88
C VAL A 128 11.15 3.83 3.74
N PRO A 129 12.14 4.69 4.05
CA PRO A 129 12.01 6.12 3.85
C PRO A 129 12.00 6.47 2.35
N PRO A 130 11.51 7.66 1.95
CA PRO A 130 11.33 8.04 0.55
C PRO A 130 12.59 7.87 -0.31
N ASN A 131 13.76 8.21 0.21
CA ASN A 131 15.04 8.12 -0.49
C ASN A 131 15.48 6.68 -0.80
N LEU A 132 14.97 5.68 -0.05
CA LEU A 132 15.20 4.25 -0.30
C LEU A 132 13.98 3.58 -0.96
N GLY A 133 12.89 4.33 -1.15
CA GLY A 133 11.64 3.92 -1.77
C GLY A 133 11.48 4.53 -3.16
N TYR A 134 10.39 5.28 -3.36
CA TYR A 134 10.02 5.87 -4.65
C TYR A 134 10.43 7.33 -4.82
N GLY A 135 11.25 7.86 -3.90
CA GLY A 135 11.72 9.23 -3.89
C GLY A 135 10.75 10.21 -3.24
N LEU A 136 11.16 11.48 -3.20
CA LEU A 136 10.35 12.58 -2.68
C LEU A 136 9.17 12.90 -3.60
N SER A 137 8.11 13.43 -3.01
CA SER A 137 7.00 14.02 -3.75
C SER A 137 7.45 15.33 -4.41
N ASP A 138 6.90 15.62 -5.58
CA ASP A 138 6.99 16.95 -6.19
C ASP A 138 6.00 17.90 -5.50
N PRO A 139 6.46 18.95 -4.80
CA PRO A 139 5.58 19.89 -4.11
C PRO A 139 4.63 20.64 -5.04
N ALA A 140 5.01 20.85 -6.31
CA ALA A 140 4.16 21.55 -7.28
C ALA A 140 2.91 20.74 -7.66
N LYS A 141 2.90 19.44 -7.35
CA LYS A 141 1.77 18.53 -7.55
C LYS A 141 0.87 18.39 -6.33
N ILE A 142 1.12 19.17 -5.28
CA ILE A 142 0.31 19.18 -4.06
C ILE A 142 -0.45 20.50 -4.03
N LEU A 143 -1.77 20.45 -4.15
CA LEU A 143 -2.62 21.63 -4.25
C LEU A 143 -3.62 21.66 -3.10
N VAL A 144 -3.69 22.80 -2.41
CA VAL A 144 -4.73 23.07 -1.41
C VAL A 144 -5.91 23.76 -2.11
N LYS A 145 -7.11 23.24 -1.87
CA LYS A 145 -8.37 23.70 -2.47
C LYS A 145 -9.39 24.01 -1.38
N PRO A 146 -10.30 24.96 -1.58
CA PRO A 146 -11.34 25.28 -0.61
C PRO A 146 -12.45 24.21 -0.61
N LEU A 147 -13.01 23.89 0.56
CA LEU A 147 -14.19 23.02 0.68
C LEU A 147 -15.46 23.70 0.12
N LEU A 148 -15.49 25.04 0.11
CA LEU A 148 -16.51 25.84 -0.57
C LEU A 148 -15.92 26.42 -1.86
N GLU A 149 -16.24 25.80 -3.00
CA GLU A 149 -15.74 26.20 -4.32
C GLU A 149 -16.75 27.15 -5.01
N PRO A 150 -16.36 28.40 -5.32
CA PRO A 150 -17.16 29.26 -6.17
C PRO A 150 -17.00 28.85 -7.64
N VAL A 151 -18.11 28.55 -8.31
CA VAL A 151 -18.19 28.20 -9.72
C VAL A 151 -19.01 29.27 -10.45
N PRO A 152 -18.54 29.81 -11.58
CA PRO A 152 -19.31 30.82 -12.32
C PRO A 152 -20.60 30.24 -12.88
N VAL A 153 -21.69 31.01 -12.81
CA VAL A 153 -22.96 30.67 -13.49
C VAL A 153 -22.74 30.72 -15.00
N ARG A 154 -22.07 31.77 -15.50
CA ARG A 154 -21.83 31.98 -16.94
C ARG A 154 -20.37 31.75 -17.31
N VAL A 155 -20.13 30.81 -18.22
CA VAL A 155 -18.81 30.52 -18.77
C VAL A 155 -18.82 30.80 -20.26
N THR A 156 -17.92 31.66 -20.72
CA THR A 156 -17.75 31.97 -22.14
C THR A 156 -16.57 31.19 -22.72
N MET A 157 -16.75 30.61 -23.90
CA MET A 157 -15.73 29.87 -24.63
C MET A 157 -15.94 30.02 -26.14
N ASN A 158 -15.00 29.54 -26.95
CA ASN A 158 -15.20 29.44 -28.40
C ASN A 158 -15.90 28.12 -28.76
N GLU A 159 -16.39 28.03 -30.01
CA GLU A 159 -17.10 26.84 -30.50
C GLU A 159 -16.26 25.56 -30.41
N SER A 160 -14.95 25.64 -30.71
CA SER A 160 -14.07 24.48 -30.65
C SER A 160 -13.92 23.93 -29.23
N ALA A 161 -13.73 24.81 -28.24
CA ALA A 161 -13.66 24.46 -26.84
C ALA A 161 -14.98 23.86 -26.34
N PHE A 162 -16.11 24.42 -26.75
CA PHE A 162 -17.43 23.86 -26.43
C PHE A 162 -17.58 22.44 -26.98
N THR A 163 -17.34 22.24 -28.29
CA THR A 163 -17.48 20.93 -28.92
C THR A 163 -16.53 19.90 -28.30
N ASN A 164 -15.31 20.32 -27.91
CA ASN A 164 -14.37 19.45 -27.21
C ASN A 164 -14.83 19.08 -25.80
N ALA A 165 -15.45 20.00 -25.06
CA ALA A 165 -15.91 19.76 -23.69
C ALA A 165 -17.23 18.96 -23.66
N TYR A 166 -18.24 19.42 -24.40
CA TYR A 166 -19.61 18.88 -24.37
C TYR A 166 -19.87 17.79 -25.41
N LYS A 167 -18.90 17.51 -26.29
CA LYS A 167 -18.99 16.47 -27.34
C LYS A 167 -20.18 16.66 -28.30
N THR A 168 -20.64 17.91 -28.45
CA THR A 168 -21.74 18.30 -29.33
C THR A 168 -21.52 19.70 -29.87
N GLN A 169 -22.15 20.06 -30.99
CA GLN A 169 -22.06 21.40 -31.55
C GLN A 169 -22.88 22.41 -30.72
N PRO A 170 -22.42 23.67 -30.59
CA PRO A 170 -23.14 24.68 -29.82
C PRO A 170 -24.39 25.12 -30.58
N VAL A 171 -25.55 24.96 -29.95
CA VAL A 171 -26.85 25.41 -30.48
C VAL A 171 -27.46 26.36 -29.45
N SER A 172 -27.74 27.60 -29.87
CA SER A 172 -28.37 28.59 -28.99
C SER A 172 -29.76 28.11 -28.53
N GLY A 173 -30.01 28.17 -27.23
CA GLY A 173 -31.24 27.66 -26.59
C GLY A 173 -31.19 26.17 -26.22
N ALA A 174 -30.13 25.43 -26.57
CA ALA A 174 -30.02 24.02 -26.19
C ALA A 174 -29.74 23.86 -24.69
N ASN A 175 -30.31 22.80 -24.11
CA ASN A 175 -29.95 22.33 -22.78
C ASN A 175 -28.87 21.26 -22.91
N VAL A 176 -27.81 21.37 -22.12
CA VAL A 176 -26.69 20.43 -22.06
C VAL A 176 -26.43 20.05 -20.61
N THR A 177 -25.73 18.95 -20.41
CA THR A 177 -25.25 18.55 -19.09
C THR A 177 -23.79 18.96 -18.95
N ASP A 178 -23.45 19.66 -17.86
CA ASP A 178 -22.06 19.99 -17.57
C ASP A 178 -21.24 18.69 -17.43
N PRO A 179 -20.16 18.51 -18.21
CA PRO A 179 -19.44 17.24 -18.25
C PRO A 179 -18.65 16.95 -16.97
N PHE A 180 -18.38 17.96 -16.14
CA PHE A 180 -17.63 17.80 -14.90
C PHE A 180 -18.55 17.68 -13.68
N TRP A 181 -19.54 18.57 -13.58
CA TRP A 181 -20.45 18.65 -12.44
C TRP A 181 -21.72 17.81 -12.60
N GLY A 182 -22.14 17.53 -13.83
CA GLY A 182 -23.32 16.72 -14.14
C GLY A 182 -24.66 17.44 -13.99
N TRP A 183 -24.69 18.74 -13.70
CA TRP A 183 -25.93 19.53 -13.67
C TRP A 183 -26.35 20.01 -15.07
N SER A 184 -27.59 20.48 -15.20
CA SER A 184 -28.08 21.09 -16.44
C SER A 184 -27.50 22.49 -16.65
N ALA A 185 -27.29 22.86 -17.91
CA ALA A 185 -26.80 24.16 -18.33
C ALA A 185 -27.39 24.54 -19.70
N TYR A 186 -27.55 25.85 -19.94
CA TYR A 186 -28.13 26.38 -21.18
C TYR A 186 -27.04 27.01 -22.06
N VAL A 187 -27.13 26.78 -23.37
CA VAL A 187 -26.18 27.31 -24.34
C VAL A 187 -26.76 28.54 -25.03
N SER A 188 -25.97 29.60 -25.14
CA SER A 188 -26.26 30.77 -25.99
C SER A 188 -25.07 31.02 -26.91
N VAL A 189 -25.34 31.29 -28.19
CA VAL A 189 -24.30 31.55 -29.20
C VAL A 189 -24.47 32.95 -29.75
N SER A 190 -23.40 33.74 -29.71
CA SER A 190 -23.35 35.09 -30.28
C SER A 190 -22.04 35.28 -31.05
N GLY A 191 -22.13 35.29 -32.37
CA GLY A 191 -20.94 35.25 -33.24
C GLY A 191 -20.12 33.98 -32.97
N SER A 192 -18.83 34.14 -32.66
CA SER A 192 -17.91 33.05 -32.33
C SER A 192 -17.83 32.71 -30.83
N VAL A 193 -18.62 33.40 -30.00
CA VAL A 193 -18.64 33.22 -28.54
C VAL A 193 -19.82 32.35 -28.15
N VAL A 194 -19.52 31.24 -27.49
CA VAL A 194 -20.48 30.34 -26.86
C VAL A 194 -20.49 30.64 -25.36
N THR A 195 -21.67 30.96 -24.83
CA THR A 195 -21.89 31.14 -23.39
C THR A 195 -22.68 29.95 -22.86
N VAL A 196 -22.11 29.24 -21.89
CA VAL A 196 -22.80 28.20 -21.13
C VAL A 196 -23.26 28.79 -19.80
N THR A 197 -24.55 28.70 -19.53
CA THR A 197 -25.18 29.17 -18.29
C THR A 197 -25.55 27.96 -17.43
N ASN A 198 -24.75 27.67 -16.42
CA ASN A 198 -24.98 26.62 -15.45
C ASN A 198 -26.26 26.89 -14.65
N SER A 199 -27.11 25.88 -14.49
CA SER A 199 -28.40 26.02 -13.80
C SER A 199 -28.64 24.88 -12.78
N PRO A 200 -27.74 24.65 -11.81
CA PRO A 200 -28.01 23.70 -10.74
C PRO A 200 -29.06 24.23 -9.76
N VAL A 201 -29.60 23.33 -8.93
CA VAL A 201 -30.56 23.67 -7.86
C VAL A 201 -29.88 23.62 -6.49
N PRO A 202 -30.11 24.58 -5.58
CA PRO A 202 -29.64 24.47 -4.20
C PRO A 202 -30.09 23.16 -3.54
N GLY A 203 -29.18 22.48 -2.85
CA GLY A 203 -29.37 21.15 -2.30
C GLY A 203 -29.06 19.99 -3.27
N GLN A 204 -28.84 20.26 -4.56
CA GLN A 204 -28.46 19.24 -5.53
C GLN A 204 -27.10 18.63 -5.19
N MET A 205 -27.03 17.30 -5.21
CA MET A 205 -25.78 16.54 -5.03
C MET A 205 -25.08 16.37 -6.37
N VAL A 206 -23.78 16.61 -6.39
CA VAL A 206 -22.88 16.45 -7.54
C VAL A 206 -21.65 15.65 -7.14
N HIS A 207 -20.94 15.08 -8.12
CA HIS A 207 -19.80 14.20 -7.87
C HIS A 207 -18.57 14.64 -8.65
N PRO A 208 -17.84 15.69 -8.20
CA PRO A 208 -16.64 16.16 -8.88
C PRO A 208 -15.62 15.04 -9.06
N TYR A 209 -15.04 14.96 -10.26
CA TYR A 209 -14.10 13.91 -10.67
C TYR A 209 -14.64 12.46 -10.58
N GLY A 210 -15.94 12.27 -10.29
CA GLY A 210 -16.50 10.98 -9.88
C GLY A 210 -15.96 10.48 -8.54
N GLY A 211 -15.32 11.34 -7.73
CA GLY A 211 -14.53 10.93 -6.56
C GLY A 211 -15.28 11.01 -5.22
N TRP A 212 -16.02 12.09 -4.97
CA TRP A 212 -16.76 12.29 -3.72
C TRP A 212 -18.03 13.07 -3.95
N ALA A 213 -18.90 13.08 -2.94
CA ALA A 213 -20.13 13.84 -2.94
C ALA A 213 -19.86 15.32 -2.62
N ALA A 214 -20.44 16.21 -3.41
CA ALA A 214 -20.50 17.64 -3.13
C ALA A 214 -21.95 18.12 -3.27
N ARG A 215 -22.28 19.24 -2.64
CA ARG A 215 -23.64 19.81 -2.66
C ARG A 215 -23.61 21.24 -3.15
N VAL A 216 -24.57 21.62 -3.98
CA VAL A 216 -24.78 23.01 -4.36
C VAL A 216 -25.44 23.73 -3.19
N ASP A 217 -24.71 24.65 -2.55
CA ASP A 217 -25.22 25.38 -1.37
C ASP A 217 -26.04 26.61 -1.78
N SER A 218 -25.61 27.34 -2.80
CA SER A 218 -26.34 28.52 -3.30
C SER A 218 -26.06 28.80 -4.76
N VAL A 219 -27.02 29.44 -5.44
CA VAL A 219 -26.86 30.00 -6.79
C VAL A 219 -27.29 31.46 -6.74
N ASP A 220 -26.40 32.36 -7.15
CA ASP A 220 -26.65 33.79 -7.25
C ASP A 220 -26.31 34.26 -8.67
N ASP A 221 -27.32 34.40 -9.52
CA ASP A 221 -27.15 34.78 -10.92
C ASP A 221 -26.66 36.22 -11.13
N GLY A 222 -26.79 37.08 -10.12
CA GLY A 222 -26.44 38.50 -10.17
C GLY A 222 -25.05 38.82 -9.63
N ALA A 223 -24.42 37.88 -8.91
CA ALA A 223 -23.08 38.04 -8.36
C ALA A 223 -22.00 38.32 -9.43
N ASP A 224 -20.85 38.81 -8.97
CA ASP A 224 -19.63 38.97 -9.77
C ASP A 224 -19.86 39.75 -11.08
N ASN A 225 -20.49 40.93 -10.96
CA ASN A 225 -20.81 41.82 -12.09
C ASN A 225 -21.65 41.15 -13.20
N GLY A 226 -22.52 40.21 -12.82
CA GLY A 226 -23.42 39.52 -13.75
C GLY A 226 -22.86 38.22 -14.32
N THR A 227 -21.64 37.82 -13.98
CA THR A 227 -21.15 36.45 -14.27
C THR A 227 -21.94 35.40 -13.49
N GLY A 228 -22.42 35.76 -12.29
CA GLY A 228 -23.14 34.91 -11.36
C GLY A 228 -22.22 33.90 -10.67
N ARG A 229 -22.62 33.46 -9.47
CA ARG A 229 -21.83 32.60 -8.60
C ARG A 229 -22.66 31.44 -8.07
N ILE A 230 -22.20 30.24 -8.32
CA ILE A 230 -22.64 29.00 -7.69
C ILE A 230 -21.64 28.69 -6.58
N VAL A 231 -22.11 28.33 -5.38
CA VAL A 231 -21.24 27.84 -4.31
C VAL A 231 -21.46 26.34 -4.19
N VAL A 232 -20.39 25.57 -4.41
CA VAL A 232 -20.39 24.12 -4.25
C VAL A 232 -19.62 23.76 -2.99
N HIS A 233 -20.23 22.97 -2.13
CA HIS A 233 -19.64 22.47 -0.90
C HIS A 233 -19.20 21.02 -1.08
N HIS A 234 -17.89 20.80 -1.11
CA HIS A 234 -17.27 19.48 -1.09
C HIS A 234 -17.48 18.82 0.27
N LEU A 235 -18.25 17.73 0.33
CA LEU A 235 -18.57 17.02 1.57
C LEU A 235 -17.45 16.03 1.91
N LEU A 236 -16.25 16.57 2.09
CA LEU A 236 -15.07 15.82 2.49
C LEU A 236 -14.86 15.96 4.01
N ASP A 237 -14.43 14.88 4.63
CA ASP A 237 -13.96 14.84 6.01
C ASP A 237 -12.63 14.07 6.08
N THR A 238 -12.08 13.91 7.28
CA THR A 238 -10.81 13.20 7.49
C THR A 238 -10.86 11.73 7.07
N THR A 239 -12.03 11.11 6.96
CA THR A 239 -12.17 9.72 6.51
C THR A 239 -11.96 9.55 5.01
N ALA A 240 -11.95 10.65 4.25
CA ALA A 240 -11.66 10.68 2.83
C ALA A 240 -10.15 10.63 2.52
N VAL A 241 -9.29 10.94 3.49
CA VAL A 241 -7.83 10.97 3.33
C VAL A 241 -7.33 9.60 2.90
N ASP A 242 -6.55 9.58 1.81
CA ASP A 242 -6.01 8.40 1.14
C ASP A 242 -7.03 7.39 0.60
N ARG A 243 -8.33 7.71 0.68
CA ARG A 243 -9.44 6.85 0.24
C ARG A 243 -10.25 7.43 -0.90
N VAL A 244 -10.19 8.75 -1.07
CA VAL A 244 -10.90 9.49 -2.11
C VAL A 244 -9.90 10.13 -3.06
N GLY A 245 -10.27 10.19 -4.34
CA GLY A 245 -9.48 10.79 -5.39
C GLY A 245 -10.05 10.44 -6.75
N GLN A 246 -9.21 10.50 -7.77
CA GLN A 246 -9.60 10.13 -9.12
C GLN A 246 -8.72 9.01 -9.65
N LYS A 247 -9.34 8.05 -10.32
CA LYS A 247 -8.67 7.04 -11.14
C LYS A 247 -9.02 7.23 -12.61
N THR A 248 -8.10 6.89 -13.50
CA THR A 248 -8.41 6.69 -14.91
C THR A 248 -9.30 5.47 -15.08
N ALA A 249 -9.89 5.29 -16.27
CA ALA A 249 -10.65 4.07 -16.60
C ALA A 249 -9.82 2.78 -16.48
N SER A 250 -8.49 2.88 -16.61
CA SER A 250 -7.55 1.76 -16.40
C SER A 250 -7.21 1.50 -14.94
N GLY A 251 -7.78 2.25 -14.00
CA GLY A 251 -7.52 2.13 -12.56
C GLY A 251 -6.28 2.86 -12.06
N THR A 252 -5.58 3.62 -12.91
CA THR A 252 -4.41 4.40 -12.53
C THR A 252 -4.84 5.61 -11.72
N VAL A 253 -4.25 5.80 -10.53
CA VAL A 253 -4.53 6.97 -9.70
C VAL A 253 -4.02 8.24 -10.39
N VAL A 254 -4.90 9.22 -10.56
CA VAL A 254 -4.60 10.56 -11.09
C VAL A 254 -4.21 11.49 -9.94
N PHE A 255 -5.00 11.49 -8.88
CA PHE A 255 -4.71 12.18 -7.63
C PHE A 255 -5.44 11.52 -6.46
N VAL A 256 -5.00 11.86 -5.25
CA VAL A 256 -5.60 11.44 -3.98
C VAL A 256 -5.82 12.64 -3.09
N VAL A 257 -6.89 12.65 -2.30
CA VAL A 257 -7.07 13.62 -1.20
C VAL A 257 -6.18 13.18 -0.05
N THR A 258 -5.20 14.01 0.33
CA THR A 258 -4.20 13.67 1.35
C THR A 258 -4.37 14.44 2.66
N ALA A 259 -5.24 15.45 2.69
CA ALA A 259 -5.61 16.15 3.93
C ALA A 259 -6.97 16.83 3.77
N VAL A 260 -7.70 16.93 4.88
CA VAL A 260 -8.92 17.74 4.99
C VAL A 260 -8.81 18.53 6.30
N ASP A 261 -8.84 19.85 6.19
CA ASP A 261 -8.83 20.77 7.31
C ASP A 261 -10.19 21.48 7.38
N LEU A 262 -11.06 20.96 8.25
CA LEU A 262 -12.41 21.50 8.45
C LEU A 262 -12.39 22.88 9.12
N ALA A 263 -11.36 23.21 9.89
CA ALA A 263 -11.24 24.50 10.56
C ALA A 263 -10.81 25.58 9.58
N ALA A 264 -9.85 25.27 8.70
CA ALA A 264 -9.45 26.15 7.61
C ALA A 264 -10.44 26.17 6.43
N GLY A 265 -11.36 25.20 6.37
CA GLY A 265 -12.30 25.06 5.25
C GLY A 265 -11.62 24.63 3.96
N THR A 266 -10.58 23.79 4.04
CA THR A 266 -9.77 23.37 2.88
C THR A 266 -9.53 21.87 2.83
N TYR A 267 -9.15 21.38 1.65
CA TYR A 267 -8.67 20.02 1.44
C TYR A 267 -7.45 20.04 0.52
N THR A 268 -6.58 19.04 0.64
CA THR A 268 -5.37 18.92 -0.18
C THR A 268 -5.50 17.77 -1.14
N VAL A 269 -5.23 18.03 -2.42
CA VAL A 269 -5.11 17.01 -3.47
C VAL A 269 -3.64 16.83 -3.85
N ASN A 270 -3.23 15.58 -3.99
CA ASN A 270 -1.87 15.22 -4.37
C ASN A 270 -1.88 14.43 -5.69
N TYR A 271 -1.26 15.01 -6.72
CA TYR A 271 -1.11 14.43 -8.06
C TYR A 271 0.19 13.61 -8.23
N ASN A 272 0.95 13.42 -7.15
CA ASN A 272 2.05 12.46 -7.16
C ASN A 272 1.52 11.02 -7.14
N ASN A 273 2.39 10.07 -7.47
CA ASN A 273 2.12 8.68 -7.12
C ASN A 273 2.04 8.58 -5.58
N PRO A 274 0.97 7.98 -5.00
CA PRO A 274 0.74 7.99 -3.53
C PRO A 274 1.87 7.42 -2.68
N VAL A 275 2.75 6.58 -3.25
CA VAL A 275 3.92 6.02 -2.54
C VAL A 275 5.12 6.97 -2.47
N LYS A 276 5.07 8.15 -3.11
CA LYS A 276 6.16 9.13 -3.10
C LYS A 276 6.07 10.08 -1.91
N GLY A 277 7.22 10.45 -1.38
CA GLY A 277 7.33 11.45 -0.30
C GLY A 277 6.86 10.97 1.07
N ARG A 278 6.62 9.67 1.24
CA ARG A 278 6.14 9.06 2.49
C ARG A 278 7.03 7.88 2.88
N ASN A 279 7.07 7.59 4.18
CA ASN A 279 7.61 6.31 4.64
C ASN A 279 6.64 5.19 4.27
N LEU A 280 7.19 4.06 3.82
CA LEU A 280 6.43 2.87 3.50
C LEU A 280 6.74 1.78 4.52
N VAL A 281 5.71 1.15 5.06
CA VAL A 281 5.84 0.10 6.05
C VAL A 281 5.53 -1.23 5.38
N PHE A 282 6.49 -2.15 5.38
CA PHE A 282 6.32 -3.50 4.85
C PHE A 282 6.42 -4.51 5.97
N GLU A 283 5.34 -5.26 6.20
CA GLU A 283 5.39 -6.49 6.98
C GLU A 283 5.74 -7.62 6.01
N VAL A 284 6.92 -8.23 6.18
CA VAL A 284 7.45 -9.23 5.25
C VAL A 284 7.65 -10.55 5.97
N THR A 285 7.29 -11.65 5.32
CA THR A 285 7.59 -13.02 5.75
C THR A 285 8.39 -13.74 4.67
N MET A 286 9.53 -14.31 5.04
CA MET A 286 10.37 -15.05 4.10
C MET A 286 9.77 -16.44 3.82
N VAL A 287 9.44 -16.72 2.56
CA VAL A 287 8.79 -17.97 2.14
C VAL A 287 9.81 -18.99 1.63
N ALA A 288 10.79 -18.54 0.85
CA ALA A 288 11.82 -19.42 0.31
C ALA A 288 13.12 -18.67 0.02
N ILE A 289 14.25 -19.37 0.15
CA ILE A 289 15.58 -18.90 -0.23
C ILE A 289 16.22 -19.99 -1.10
N THR A 290 16.63 -19.62 -2.30
CA THR A 290 17.34 -20.48 -3.25
C THR A 290 18.70 -19.85 -3.53
N ARG A 291 19.75 -20.49 -3.04
CA ARG A 291 21.13 -20.08 -3.29
C ARG A 291 21.62 -20.74 -4.57
N VAL A 292 21.99 -19.93 -5.56
CA VAL A 292 22.71 -20.42 -6.74
C VAL A 292 24.16 -20.61 -6.29
N GLY A 293 24.59 -21.87 -6.21
CA GLY A 293 25.95 -22.26 -5.81
C GLY A 293 26.98 -22.07 -6.92
#